data_AF-A0A7Z9FVV7-F1
#
_entry.id   AF-A0A7Z9FVV7-F1
#
_cell.length_a   1.000
_cell.length_b   1.000
_cell.length_c   1.000
_cell.angle_alpha   90.00
_cell.angle_beta   90.00
_cell.angle_gamma   90.00
#
_symmetry.space_group_name_H-M   'P 1'
#
loop_
_entity.id
_entity.type
_entity.pdbx_description
1 polymer ?
#
loop_
_entity_poly.entity_id
_entity_poly.type
_entity_poly.pdbx_seq_one_letter_code
_entity_poly.pdbx_strand_id
1 'polypeptide(L)'
;MFVKRVNLKQISPESLSKSLKTRNEKERTLVLMCRLGNRSRQVAEMLITLGLSDIHHLKGGLSNWKVSGFQVWQENSLAQSKSQDPFSFLGE
;
A
#
# COMPACT_ATOMS: atom_id res chain seq x y z
N MET A 1 22.36 -3.74 9.12
CA MET A 1 20.91 -3.69 9.42
C MET A 1 20.18 -4.38 8.27
N PHE A 2 19.68 -5.60 8.47
CA PHE A 2 19.02 -6.36 7.40
C PHE A 2 17.59 -5.84 7.22
N VAL A 3 17.34 -5.10 6.13
CA VAL A 3 15.97 -4.72 5.77
C VAL A 3 15.31 -5.96 5.17
N LYS A 4 14.41 -6.61 5.92
CA LYS A 4 13.55 -7.66 5.36
C LYS A 4 12.83 -7.09 4.14
N ARG A 5 12.96 -7.73 2.98
CA ARG A 5 12.18 -7.35 1.79
C ARG A 5 10.70 -7.49 2.11
N VAL A 6 9.99 -6.37 2.09
CA VAL A 6 8.53 -6.33 2.17
C VAL A 6 7.97 -6.53 0.76
N ASN A 7 7.07 -7.48 0.58
CA ASN A 7 6.36 -7.68 -0.68
C ASN A 7 5.10 -6.79 -0.68
N LEU A 8 5.23 -5.58 -1.21
CA LEU A 8 4.11 -4.65 -1.35
C LEU A 8 3.28 -5.01 -2.58
N LYS A 9 1.98 -5.30 -2.39
CA LYS A 9 1.05 -5.52 -3.51
C LYS A 9 -0.19 -4.67 -3.32
N GLN A 10 -0.58 -3.95 -4.36
CA GLN A 10 -1.86 -3.27 -4.44
C GLN A 10 -2.86 -4.22 -5.12
N ILE A 11 -3.80 -4.76 -4.34
CA ILE A 11 -4.74 -5.80 -4.80
C ILE A 11 -6.14 -5.45 -4.28
N SER A 12 -7.18 -5.75 -5.08
CA SER A 12 -8.56 -5.65 -4.63
C SER A 12 -8.91 -6.72 -3.57
N PRO A 13 -9.92 -6.49 -2.71
CA PRO A 13 -10.32 -7.48 -1.69
C PRO A 13 -10.67 -8.86 -2.28
N GLU A 14 -11.35 -8.86 -3.43
CA GLU A 14 -11.77 -10.08 -4.13
C GLU A 14 -10.58 -10.88 -4.63
N SER A 15 -9.65 -10.23 -5.33
CA SER A 15 -8.43 -10.86 -5.83
C SER A 15 -7.53 -11.33 -4.69
N LEU A 16 -7.51 -10.60 -3.57
CA LEU A 16 -6.80 -11.03 -2.37
C LEU A 16 -7.41 -12.32 -1.80
N SER A 17 -8.73 -12.38 -1.64
CA SER A 17 -9.42 -13.58 -1.13
C SER A 17 -9.15 -14.81 -2.01
N LYS A 18 -9.12 -14.64 -3.33
CA LYS A 18 -8.82 -15.71 -4.29
C LYS A 18 -7.36 -16.16 -4.22
N SER A 19 -6.42 -15.22 -4.09
CA SER A 19 -4.98 -15.51 -3.94
C SER A 19 -4.69 -16.28 -2.65
N LEU A 20 -5.37 -15.92 -1.55
CA LEU A 20 -5.16 -16.55 -0.25
C LEU A 20 -5.75 -17.96 -0.17
N LYS A 21 -6.81 -18.25 -0.93
CA LYS A 21 -7.39 -19.60 -1.02
C LYS A 21 -6.49 -20.60 -1.77
N THR A 22 -5.65 -20.14 -2.67
CA THR A 22 -4.88 -21.01 -3.59
C THR A 22 -3.48 -21.38 -3.10
N ARG A 23 -3.03 -20.82 -1.98
CA ARG A 23 -1.68 -21.03 -1.45
C ARG A 23 -1.72 -21.23 0.07
N ASN A 24 -0.71 -21.92 0.62
CA ASN A 24 -0.42 -22.04 2.06
C ASN A 24 -0.02 -20.69 2.71
N GLU A 25 -0.65 -19.57 2.33
CA GLU A 25 -0.35 -18.23 2.85
C GLU A 25 -0.90 -17.97 4.25
N LYS A 26 -1.52 -18.99 4.87
CA LYS A 26 -1.99 -18.94 6.26
C LYS A 26 -0.86 -18.69 7.27
N GLU A 27 0.39 -19.00 6.92
CA GLU A 27 1.56 -18.81 7.79
C GLU A 27 2.24 -17.44 7.61
N ARG A 28 1.72 -16.57 6.73
CA ARG A 28 2.32 -15.26 6.48
C ARG A 28 1.62 -14.16 7.26
N THR A 29 2.41 -13.33 7.92
CA THR A 29 1.95 -12.06 8.49
C THR A 29 1.48 -11.13 7.36
N LEU A 30 0.22 -10.71 7.42
CA LEU A 30 -0.37 -9.74 6.48
C LEU A 30 -0.50 -8.38 7.17
N VAL A 31 0.04 -7.33 6.54
CA VAL A 31 -0.12 -5.95 7.01
C VAL A 31 -0.94 -5.17 5.98
N LEU A 32 -2.13 -4.74 6.38
CA LEU A 32 -3.08 -4.03 5.54
C LEU A 32 -3.05 -2.53 5.81
N MET A 33 -3.09 -1.74 4.74
CA MET A 33 -3.12 -0.30 4.84
C MET A 33 -4.00 0.32 3.76
N CYS A 34 -4.62 1.44 4.10
CA CYS A 34 -5.26 2.32 3.13
C CYS A 34 -5.08 3.77 3.56
N ARG A 35 -5.69 4.72 2.85
CA ARG A 35 -5.55 6.16 3.14
C ARG A 35 -5.91 6.54 4.59
N LEU A 36 -7.10 6.16 5.05
CA LEU A 36 -7.64 6.54 6.38
C LEU A 36 -7.82 5.37 7.37
N GLY A 37 -7.59 4.12 6.93
CA GLY A 37 -7.79 2.91 7.74
C GLY A 37 -9.12 2.18 7.53
N ASN A 38 -10.18 2.84 7.04
CA ASN A 38 -11.52 2.25 6.92
C ASN A 38 -11.60 1.02 6.01
N ARG A 39 -11.03 1.11 4.80
CA ARG A 39 -11.07 0.01 3.81
C ARG A 39 -10.23 -1.18 4.27
N SER A 40 -9.03 -0.92 4.78
CA SER A 40 -8.15 -1.96 5.30
C SER A 40 -8.76 -2.68 6.50
N ARG A 41 -9.56 -2.00 7.34
CA ARG A 41 -10.31 -2.64 8.44
C ARG A 41 -11.34 -3.63 7.92
N GLN A 42 -12.17 -3.23 6.95
CA GLN A 42 -13.19 -4.12 6.35
C GLN A 42 -12.55 -5.37 5.72
N VAL A 43 -11.41 -5.19 5.05
CA VAL A 43 -10.66 -6.32 4.50
C VAL A 43 -10.10 -7.20 5.61
N ALA A 44 -9.54 -6.63 6.68
CA ALA A 44 -9.04 -7.42 7.82
C ALA A 44 -10.15 -8.30 8.41
N GLU A 45 -11.35 -7.74 8.63
CA GLU A 45 -12.51 -8.48 9.11
C GLU A 45 -12.89 -9.63 8.17
N MET A 46 -12.92 -9.37 6.85
CA MET A 46 -13.16 -10.41 5.85
C MET A 46 -12.09 -11.51 5.85
N LEU A 47 -10.82 -11.17 6.07
CA LEU A 47 -9.75 -12.16 6.09
C LEU A 47 -9.80 -13.01 7.37
N ILE A 48 -10.17 -12.42 8.51
CA ILE A 48 -10.39 -13.15 9.76
C ILE A 48 -11.51 -14.18 9.59
N THR A 49 -12.62 -13.83 8.93
CA THR A 49 -13.71 -14.79 8.66
C THR A 49 -13.31 -15.91 7.70
N LEU A 50 -12.26 -15.71 6.90
CA LEU A 50 -11.65 -16.76 6.06
C LEU A 50 -10.68 -17.67 6.82
N GLY A 51 -10.47 -17.45 8.12
CA GLY A 51 -9.65 -18.30 8.99
C GLY A 51 -8.15 -17.95 8.98
N LEU A 52 -7.80 -16.71 8.63
CA LEU A 52 -6.44 -16.18 8.75
C LEU A 52 -6.24 -15.59 10.13
N SER A 53 -5.10 -15.91 10.76
CA SER A 53 -4.82 -15.55 12.15
C SER A 53 -3.87 -14.37 12.31
N ASP A 54 -2.91 -14.20 11.40
CA ASP A 54 -1.84 -13.19 11.53
C ASP A 54 -2.06 -11.98 10.61
N ILE A 55 -3.08 -11.17 10.93
CA ILE A 55 -3.47 -9.98 10.17
C ILE A 55 -3.34 -8.74 11.04
N HIS A 56 -2.61 -7.76 10.53
CA HIS A 56 -2.43 -6.45 11.15
C HIS A 56 -2.97 -5.39 10.21
N HIS A 57 -3.63 -4.36 10.74
CA HIS A 57 -4.02 -3.21 9.94
C HIS A 57 -3.47 -1.91 10.53
N LEU A 58 -3.09 -0.98 9.67
CA LEU A 58 -2.58 0.31 10.09
C LEU A 58 -3.71 1.21 10.58
N LYS A 59 -3.81 1.43 11.89
CA LYS A 59 -4.79 2.33 12.52
C LYS A 59 -4.56 3.78 12.05
N GLY A 60 -5.62 4.43 11.59
CA GLY A 60 -5.55 5.78 11.00
C GLY A 60 -4.95 5.84 9.59
N GLY A 61 -4.52 4.71 9.05
CA GLY A 61 -4.02 4.60 7.67
C GLY A 61 -2.74 5.40 7.39
N LEU A 62 -2.47 5.58 6.10
CA LEU A 62 -1.30 6.32 5.62
C LEU A 62 -1.29 7.79 6.07
N SER A 63 -2.47 8.40 6.27
CA SER A 63 -2.55 9.77 6.79
C SER A 63 -1.93 9.87 8.19
N ASN A 64 -2.28 8.96 9.10
CA ASN A 64 -1.72 8.96 10.45
C ASN A 64 -0.23 8.61 10.47
N TRP A 65 0.20 7.71 9.56
CA TRP A 65 1.62 7.40 9.35
C TRP A 65 2.45 8.64 9.01
N LYS A 66 1.96 9.47 8.07
CA LYS A 66 2.60 10.74 7.70
C LYS A 66 2.66 11.72 8.86
N VAL A 67 1.55 11.89 9.59
CA VAL A 67 1.48 12.81 10.75
C VAL A 67 2.42 12.36 11.88
N SER A 68 2.66 11.06 12.02
CA SER A 68 3.60 10.50 13.00
C SER A 68 5.08 10.70 12.61
N GLY A 69 5.37 11.37 11.49
CA GLY A 69 6.72 11.66 11.03
C GLY A 69 7.42 10.52 10.29
N PHE A 70 6.71 9.44 9.96
CA PHE A 70 7.30 8.33 9.22
C PHE A 70 7.44 8.65 7.73
N GLN A 71 8.55 8.18 7.14
CA GLN A 71 8.82 8.36 5.72
C GLN A 71 7.83 7.57 4.86
N VAL A 72 7.44 8.16 3.74
CA VAL A 72 6.64 7.51 2.70
C VAL A 72 7.41 7.62 1.41
N TRP A 73 7.65 6.48 0.78
CA TRP A 73 8.22 6.47 -0.57
C TRP A 73 7.09 6.71 -1.57
N GLN A 74 7.29 7.69 -2.44
CA GLN A 74 6.44 7.91 -3.60
C GLN A 74 7.32 7.72 -4.82
N GLU A 75 6.91 6.82 -5.72
CA GLU A 75 7.47 6.80 -7.06
C GLU A 75 7.01 8.09 -7.74
N ASN A 76 7.88 9.10 -7.77
CA ASN A 76 7.59 10.32 -8.52
C ASN A 76 7.62 9.97 -10.01
N SER A 77 6.46 9.99 -10.66
CA SER A 77 6.34 10.01 -12.13
C SER A 77 6.84 11.32 -12.77
N LEU A 78 7.62 12.13 -12.04
CA LEU A 78 8.28 13.33 -12.58
C LEU A 78 9.38 13.03 -13.60
N ALA A 79 9.68 11.75 -13.86
CA ALA A 79 10.47 11.34 -15.02
C ALA A 79 9.66 11.35 -16.35
N GLN A 80 8.36 11.65 -16.33
CA GLN A 80 7.49 11.60 -17.52
C GLN A 80 6.81 12.91 -17.91
N SER A 81 7.06 14.02 -17.22
CA SER A 81 6.56 15.33 -17.67
C SER A 81 7.55 16.45 -17.37
N LYS A 82 8.52 16.64 -18.28
CA LYS A 82 9.20 17.93 -18.54
C LYS A 82 10.17 17.78 -19.72
N SER A 83 9.61 17.70 -20.92
CA SER A 83 10.20 18.34 -22.11
C SER A 83 9.34 19.57 -22.44
N GLN A 84 9.21 20.47 -21.48
CA GLN A 84 8.78 21.83 -21.78
C GLN A 84 9.99 22.69 -21.46
N ASP A 85 10.67 23.11 -22.52
CA ASP A 85 11.80 24.02 -22.45
C ASP A 85 11.37 25.31 -21.73
N PRO A 86 12.03 25.70 -20.62
CA PRO A 86 11.69 26.90 -19.87
C PRO A 86 12.02 28.21 -20.62
N PHE A 87 12.62 28.15 -21.81
CA PHE A 87 12.97 29.34 -22.60
C PHE A 87 12.02 29.65 -23.78
N SER A 88 10.91 28.94 -23.96
CA SER A 88 9.98 29.20 -25.08
C SER A 88 9.09 30.45 -24.92
N PHE A 89 9.46 31.42 -24.07
CA PHE A 89 8.72 32.68 -23.88
C PHE A 89 9.59 33.95 -24.02
N LEU A 90 10.78 33.86 -24.62
CA LEU A 90 11.51 35.07 -25.01
C LEU A 90 11.64 35.13 -26.53
N GLY A 91 10.66 35.82 -27.14
CA GLY A 91 10.76 36.62 -28.37
C GLY A 91 11.14 35.90 -29.66
N GLU A 92 10.22 35.87 -30.63
CA GLU A 92 10.02 36.93 -31.63
C GLU A 92 8.52 37.05 -31.98
#